data_AF-A0A2A2HRN5-F1
#
_entry.id   AF-A0A2A2HRN5-F1
#
_cell.length_a   1.000
_cell.length_b   1.000
_cell.length_c   1.000
_cell.angle_alpha   90.00
_cell.angle_beta   90.00
_cell.angle_gamma   90.00
#
_symmetry.space_group_name_H-M   'P 1'
#
loop_
_entity.id
_entity.type
_entity.pdbx_description
1 polymer ?
#
loop_
_entity_poly.entity_id
_entity_poly.type
_entity_poly.pdbx_seq_one_letter_code
_entity_poly.pdbx_strand_id
1 'polypeptide(L)' 'MIGFSYVFILLALIGILSFIFWIWILIDCAKNETDIGNTRLIWVAIIVLTFIVGAFLYYLIRRPKRLLELGE' A
#
# COMPACT_ATOMS: atom_id res chain seq x y z
N MET A 1 22.52 19.43 21.99
CA MET A 1 22.42 18.08 21.39
C MET A 1 21.00 17.47 21.48
N ILE A 2 19.96 18.26 21.73
CA ILE A 2 18.58 17.74 21.94
C ILE A 2 17.77 17.69 20.63
N GLY A 3 17.97 18.63 19.70
CA GLY A 3 17.21 18.71 18.44
C GLY A 3 17.41 17.52 17.49
N PHE A 4 18.59 16.89 17.49
CA PHE A 4 18.90 15.75 16.63
C PHE A 4 18.09 14.50 17.02
N SER A 5 17.77 14.34 18.32
CA SER A 5 17.01 13.18 18.82
C SER A 5 15.53 13.21 18.40
N TYR A 6 14.90 14.40 18.34
CA TYR A 6 13.50 14.51 17.93
C TYR A 6 13.29 14.21 16.45
N VAL A 7 14.24 14.59 15.59
CA VAL A 7 14.19 14.28 14.16
C VAL A 7 14.21 12.77 13.94
N PHE A 8 15.04 12.02 14.68
CA PHE A 8 15.06 10.57 14.57
C PHE A 8 13.77 9.91 15.04
N ILE A 9 13.17 10.39 16.14
CA ILE A 9 11.90 9.86 16.64
C ILE A 9 10.78 10.09 15.61
N LEU A 10 10.72 11.28 15.01
CA LEU A 10 9.75 11.59 13.95
C LEU A 10 9.98 10.73 12.71
N LEU A 11 11.23 10.55 12.28
CA LEU A 11 11.55 9.72 11.12
C LEU A 11 11.17 8.24 11.36
N ALA A 12 11.44 7.73 12.56
CA ALA A 12 11.06 6.37 12.95
C ALA A 12 9.53 6.20 12.98
N LEU A 13 8.80 7.19 13.51
CA LEU A 13 7.34 7.17 13.52
C LEU A 13 6.76 7.14 12.10
N ILE A 14 7.29 7.99 11.20
CA ILE A 14 6.88 8.03 9.79
C ILE A 14 7.21 6.71 9.09
N GLY A 15 8.37 6.12 9.36
CA GLY A 15 8.75 4.81 8.84
C GLY A 15 7.78 3.70 9.27
N ILE A 16 7.40 3.69 10.55
CA ILE A 16 6.43 2.73 11.10
C ILE A 16 5.04 2.94 10.47
N LEU A 17 4.55 4.18 10.40
CA LEU A 17 3.27 4.52 9.76
C LEU A 17 3.24 4.09 8.30
N SER A 18 4.34 4.32 7.58
CA SER A 18 4.50 3.90 6.18
C SER A 18 4.46 2.38 6.08
N PHE A 19 5.15 1.66 6.96
CA PHE A 19 5.14 0.20 6.98
C PHE A 19 3.74 -0.38 7.27
N ILE A 20 3.03 0.20 8.24
CA ILE A 20 1.64 -0.17 8.56
C ILE A 20 0.73 0.07 7.36
N PHE A 21 0.84 1.24 6.71
CA PHE A 21 0.08 1.57 5.52
C PHE A 21 0.35 0.56 4.39
N TRP A 22 1.62 0.22 4.15
CA TRP A 22 1.99 -0.77 3.14
C TRP A 22 1.36 -2.15 3.41
N ILE A 23 1.44 -2.66 4.65
CA ILE A 23 0.79 -3.93 5.02
C ILE A 23 -0.71 -3.85 4.82
N TRP A 24 -1.35 -2.76 5.25
CA TRP A 24 -2.78 -2.59 5.11
C TRP A 24 -3.23 -2.64 3.65
N ILE A 25 -2.49 -1.99 2.75
CA ILE A 25 -2.74 -2.06 1.30
C ILE A 25 -2.51 -3.46 0.74
N LEU A 26 -1.49 -4.17 1.21
CA LEU A 26 -1.25 -5.56 0.81
C LEU A 26 -2.44 -6.47 1.20
N ILE A 27 -3.00 -6.28 2.39
CA ILE A 27 -4.17 -7.02 2.88
C ILE A 27 -5.42 -6.64 2.07
N ASP A 28 -5.65 -5.34 1.81
CA ASP A 28 -6.78 -4.88 0.97
C ASP A 28 -6.68 -5.51 -0.43
N CYS A 29 -5.48 -5.53 -1.03
CA CYS A 29 -5.22 -6.18 -2.30
C CYS A 29 -5.44 -7.69 -2.26
N ALA A 30 -5.00 -8.39 -1.22
CA ALA A 30 -5.18 -9.83 -1.13
C ALA A 30 -6.67 -10.21 -0.93
N LYS A 31 -7.43 -9.41 -0.18
CA LYS A 31 -8.80 -9.73 0.21
C LYS A 31 -9.85 -9.29 -0.82
N ASN A 32 -9.70 -8.09 -1.36
CA ASN A 32 -10.75 -7.46 -2.16
C ASN A 32 -10.51 -7.58 -3.66
N GLU A 33 -9.30 -7.98 -4.09
CA GLU A 33 -8.99 -8.06 -5.51
C GLU A 33 -9.47 -9.37 -6.13
N THR A 34 -10.02 -9.27 -7.34
CA THR A 34 -10.54 -10.41 -8.09
C THR A 34 -9.41 -11.28 -8.65
N ASP A 35 -9.60 -12.59 -8.60
CA ASP A 35 -8.66 -13.57 -9.19
C ASP A 35 -8.79 -13.68 -10.72
N ILE A 36 -9.64 -12.84 -11.33
CA ILE A 36 -9.84 -12.80 -12.78
C ILE A 36 -8.55 -12.29 -13.44
N GLY A 37 -7.97 -13.11 -14.32
CA GLY A 37 -6.80 -12.74 -15.11
C GLY A 37 -5.52 -12.53 -14.31
N ASN A 38 -5.36 -13.18 -13.15
CA ASN A 38 -4.19 -13.03 -12.27
C ASN A 38 -3.97 -11.60 -11.73
N THR A 39 -5.00 -10.75 -11.79
CA THR A 39 -4.89 -9.33 -11.42
C THR A 39 -4.45 -9.14 -9.97
N ARG A 40 -4.97 -9.97 -9.05
CA ARG A 40 -4.50 -10.04 -7.67
C ARG A 40 -2.99 -10.28 -7.58
N LEU A 41 -2.48 -11.31 -8.26
CA LEU A 41 -1.06 -11.69 -8.18
C LEU A 41 -0.16 -10.58 -8.71
N ILE A 42 -0.55 -9.94 -9.82
CA ILE A 42 0.20 -8.84 -10.44
C ILE A 42 0.28 -7.64 -9.49
N TRP A 43 -0.83 -7.24 -8.88
CA TRP A 43 -0.84 -6.11 -7.95
C TRP A 43 -0.10 -6.42 -6.65
N VAL A 44 -0.23 -7.63 -6.10
CA VAL A 44 0.57 -8.06 -4.95
C VAL A 44 2.06 -7.99 -5.30
N ALA A 45 2.48 -8.49 -6.46
CA ALA A 45 3.87 -8.41 -6.90
C ALA A 45 4.36 -6.96 -7.03
N ILE A 46 3.56 -6.06 -7.61
CA ILE A 46 3.88 -4.63 -7.72
C ILE A 46 4.05 -4.02 -6.32
N ILE A 47 3.09 -4.23 -5.41
CA ILE A 47 3.11 -3.68 -4.05
C ILE A 47 4.32 -4.21 -3.27
N VAL A 48 4.66 -5.50 -3.41
CA VAL A 48 5.82 -6.10 -2.73
C VAL A 48 7.13 -5.59 -3.28
N LEU A 49 7.28 -5.49 -4.60
CA LEU A 49 8.53 -5.07 -5.24
C LEU A 49 8.80 -3.57 -5.11
N THR A 50 7.75 -2.75 -5.13
CA THR A 50 7.88 -1.28 -5.12
C THR A 50 7.52 -0.64 -3.77
N PHE A 51 7.21 -1.48 -2.78
CA PHE A 51 6.91 -1.10 -1.41
C PHE A 51 5.84 0.01 -1.34
N ILE A 52 6.15 1.13 -0.69
CA ILE A 52 5.25 2.28 -0.53
C ILE A 52 4.74 2.83 -1.86
N VAL A 53 5.58 2.84 -2.91
CA VAL A 53 5.16 3.37 -4.22
C VAL A 53 4.03 2.52 -4.81
N GLY A 54 4.17 1.20 -4.75
CA GLY A 54 3.14 0.27 -5.20
C GLY A 54 1.87 0.34 -4.37
N ALA A 55 2.01 0.51 -3.05
CA ALA A 55 0.87 0.71 -2.17
C ALA A 55 0.07 1.98 -2.53
N PHE A 56 0.75 3.09 -2.82
CA PHE A 56 0.11 4.33 -3.28
C PHE A 56 -0.55 4.17 -4.65
N LEU A 57 0.14 3.54 -5.61
CA LEU A 57 -0.42 3.29 -6.95
C LEU A 57 -1.67 2.41 -6.87
N TYR A 58 -1.65 1.37 -6.03
CA TYR A 58 -2.81 0.51 -5.81
C TYR A 58 -3.97 1.30 -5.21
N TYR A 59 -3.70 2.09 -4.16
CA TYR A 59 -4.72 2.86 -3.46
C TYR A 59 -5.38 3.91 -4.36
N LEU A 60 -4.60 4.64 -5.17
CA LEU A 60 -5.10 5.74 -6.00
C LEU A 60 -5.69 5.27 -7.34
N ILE A 61 -5.11 4.24 -7.96
CA ILE A 61 -5.47 3.82 -9.32
C ILE A 61 -6.33 2.57 -9.30
N ARG A 62 -5.90 1.51 -8.61
CA ARG A 62 -6.59 0.22 -8.66
C ARG A 62 -7.87 0.21 -7.86
N ARG A 63 -7.84 0.77 -6.64
CA ARG A 63 -9.01 0.80 -5.74
C ARG A 63 -10.26 1.41 -6.39
N PRO A 64 -10.22 2.61 -7.01
CA PRO A 64 -11.41 3.15 -7.69
C PRO A 64 -11.78 2.35 -8.93
N LYS A 65 -10.79 1.84 -9.69
CA LYS A 65 -11.05 1.02 -10.87
C LYS A 65 -11.80 -0.27 -10.51
N ARG A 66 -11.47 -0.91 -9.39
CA ARG A 66 -12.20 -2.08 -8.86
C ARG A 66 -13.66 -1.72 -8.54
N LEU A 67 -13.90 -0.58 -7.88
CA LEU A 67 -15.27 -0.16 -7.54
C LEU A 67 -16.10 0.05 -8.82
N LEU A 68 -15.50 0.63 -9.86
CA LEU A 68 -16.12 0.78 -11.17
C LEU A 68 -16.34 -0.57 -11.89
N GLU A 69 -15.40 -1.51 -11.80
CA GLU A 69 -15.50 -2.86 -12.37
C GLU A 69 -16.58 -3.70 -11.68
N LEU A 70 -16.82 -3.48 -10.38
CA LEU A 70 -17.81 -4.21 -9.56
C LEU A 70 -19.19 -3.53 -9.48
N GLY A 71 -19.31 -2.28 -9.93
CA GLY A 71 -20.61 -1.59 -10.07
C GLY A 71 -21.33 -1.32 -8.75
N GLU A 72 -20.60 -0.97 -7.68
CA GLU A 72 -21.20 -0.39 -6.45
C GLU A 72 -21.28 1.14 -6.52
#